data_AF-A0A7T5R7A8-F1
#
_entry.id   AF-A0A7T5R7A8-F1
#
_cell.length_a   1.000
_cell.length_b   1.000
_cell.length_c   1.000
_cell.angle_alpha   90.00
_cell.angle_beta   90.00
_cell.angle_gamma   90.00
#
_symmetry.space_group_name_H-M   'P 1'
#
loop_
_entity.id
_entity.type
_entity.pdbx_description
1 polymer ?
#
loop_
_entity_poly.entity_id
_entity_poly.type
_entity_poly.pdbx_seq_one_letter_code
_entity_poly.pdbx_strand_id
1 'polypeptide(L)' 'MNEWQIKRTDTFLKFLKKHKNNHQLFIELDKKINLLKQDPEKVGGYLSGRLYGLKSTRLVGKFRLLFRIDNNKK' A
#
# COMPACT_ATOMS: atom_id res chain seq x y z
N MET A 1 1.13 19.49 -9.80
CA MET A 1 1.91 18.33 -9.28
C MET A 1 1.23 17.08 -9.78
N ASN A 2 1.95 16.13 -10.38
CA ASN A 2 1.35 14.87 -10.84
C ASN A 2 1.17 13.95 -9.64
N GLU A 3 -0.07 13.67 -9.26
CA GLU A 3 -0.39 12.67 -8.24
C GLU A 3 -0.23 11.26 -8.81
N TRP A 4 0.31 10.35 -7.99
CA TRP A 4 0.42 8.95 -8.36
C TRP A 4 -0.95 8.27 -8.37
N GLN A 5 -1.21 7.50 -9.42
CA GLN A 5 -2.44 6.71 -9.50
C GLN A 5 -2.32 5.42 -8.68
N ILE A 6 -3.30 5.15 -7.83
CA ILE A 6 -3.36 3.92 -7.03
C ILE A 6 -4.21 2.87 -7.73
N LYS A 7 -3.60 1.74 -8.08
CA LYS A 7 -4.30 0.53 -8.55
C LYS A 7 -4.35 -0.51 -7.44
N ARG A 8 -5.47 -1.24 -7.33
CA ARG A 8 -5.73 -2.22 -6.29
C ARG A 8 -5.85 -3.61 -6.92
N THR A 9 -5.28 -4.62 -6.27
CA THR A 9 -5.41 -6.01 -6.71
C THR A 9 -6.64 -6.66 -6.10
N ASP A 10 -7.13 -7.74 -6.72
CA ASP A 10 -8.24 -8.52 -6.16
C ASP A 10 -7.91 -9.12 -4.79
N THR A 11 -6.66 -9.54 -4.60
CA THR A 11 -6.17 -10.05 -3.31
C THR A 11 -6.25 -8.99 -2.22
N PHE A 12 -5.93 -7.73 -2.54
CA PHE A 12 -6.06 -6.60 -1.63
C PHE A 12 -7.54 -6.35 -1.27
N LEU A 13 -8.44 -6.34 -2.25
CA LEU A 13 -9.87 -6.13 -2.01
C LEU A 13 -10.49 -7.25 -1.16
N LYS A 14 -10.14 -8.52 -1.46
CA LYS A 14 -10.56 -9.68 -0.66
C LYS A 14 -10.07 -9.57 0.79
N PHE A 15 -8.83 -9.10 1.00
CA PHE A 15 -8.28 -8.89 2.33
C PHE A 15 -9.07 -7.84 3.12
N LEU A 16 -9.36 -6.69 2.51
CA LEU A 16 -10.15 -5.64 3.17
C LEU A 16 -11.56 -6.12 3.51
N LYS A 17 -12.21 -6.87 2.61
CA LYS A 17 -13.55 -7.42 2.87
C LYS A 17 -13.56 -8.35 4.09
N LYS A 18 -12.53 -9.17 4.27
CA LYS A 18 -12.37 -10.06 5.44
C LYS A 18 -12.20 -9.28 6.75
N HIS A 19 -11.64 -8.07 6.69
CA HIS A 19 -11.34 -7.24 7.86
C HIS A 19 -12.21 -5.97 7.94
N LYS A 20 -13.39 -5.97 7.30
CA LYS A 20 -14.29 -4.81 7.18
C LYS A 20 -14.64 -4.11 8.50
N ASN A 21 -14.66 -4.83 9.62
CA ASN A 21 -15.01 -4.29 10.94
C ASN A 21 -13.79 -3.71 11.68
N ASN A 22 -12.58 -3.78 11.13
CA ASN A 22 -11.38 -3.24 11.76
C ASN A 22 -11.19 -1.77 11.38
N HIS A 23 -11.88 -0.86 12.07
CA HIS A 23 -11.87 0.57 11.75
C HIS A 23 -10.47 1.18 11.79
N GLN A 24 -9.64 0.78 12.76
CA GLN A 24 -8.28 1.30 12.90
C GLN A 24 -7.39 0.93 11.69
N LEU A 25 -7.56 -0.27 11.14
CA LEU A 25 -6.88 -0.68 9.90
C LEU A 25 -7.24 0.24 8.74
N PHE A 26 -8.52 0.59 8.56
CA PHE A 26 -8.97 1.46 7.46
C PHE A 26 -8.49 2.90 7.63
N ILE A 27 -8.47 3.43 8.86
CA ILE A 27 -7.94 4.77 9.15
C ILE A 27 -6.46 4.85 8.76
N GLU A 28 -5.64 3.89 9.21
CA GLU A 28 -4.22 3.86 8.88
C GLU A 28 -3.98 3.59 7.39
N LEU A 29 -4.81 2.76 6.77
CA LEU A 29 -4.74 2.51 5.33
C LEU A 29 -4.99 3.78 4.51
N ASP A 30 -6.02 4.56 4.86
CA ASP A 30 -6.34 5.80 4.16
C ASP A 30 -5.20 6.83 4.25
N LYS A 31 -4.64 7.00 5.46
CA LYS A 31 -3.42 7.81 5.66
C LYS A 31 -2.28 7.37 4.75
N LYS A 32 -2.01 6.06 4.67
CA LYS A 32 -0.94 5.53 3.80
C LYS A 32 -1.25 5.72 2.32
N ILE A 33 -2.51 5.56 1.89
CA ILE A 33 -2.91 5.80 0.50
C ILE A 33 -2.67 7.28 0.12
N ASN A 34 -2.99 8.22 1.00
CA ASN A 34 -2.75 9.64 0.73
C ASN A 34 -1.25 9.96 0.59
N LEU A 35 -0.40 9.37 1.44
CA LEU A 35 1.06 9.48 1.29
C LEU A 35 1.57 8.86 -0.01
N LEU A 36 1.04 7.71 -0.41
CA LEU A 36 1.40 7.04 -1.66
C LEU A 36 1.02 7.84 -2.90
N LYS A 37 -0.10 8.58 -2.87
CA LYS A 37 -0.49 9.48 -3.97
C LYS A 37 0.48 10.66 -4.13
N GLN A 38 1.04 11.13 -3.01
CA GLN A 38 1.98 12.27 -3.00
C GLN A 38 3.38 11.84 -3.42
N ASP A 39 3.97 10.88 -2.71
CA ASP A 39 5.34 10.41 -2.95
C ASP A 39 5.50 8.97 -2.44
N PRO A 40 5.26 7.96 -3.28
CA PRO A 40 5.30 6.56 -2.86
C PRO A 40 6.72 6.09 -2.56
N GLU A 41 7.76 6.78 -3.04
CA GLU A 41 9.13 6.40 -2.79
C GLU A 41 9.55 6.59 -1.33
N LYS A 42 8.96 7.60 -0.67
CA LYS A 42 9.18 7.87 0.76
C LYS A 42 8.37 6.96 1.69
N VAL A 43 7.49 6.11 1.18
CA VAL A 43 6.63 5.25 2.00
C VAL A 43 7.26 3.87 2.16
N GLY A 44 7.51 3.47 3.42
CA GLY A 44 7.96 2.12 3.74
C GLY A 44 9.37 1.79 3.23
N GLY A 45 9.71 0.49 3.25
CA GLY A 45 11.02 -0.02 2.82
C GLY A 45 10.90 -1.08 1.73
N TYR A 46 11.93 -1.19 0.89
CA TYR A 46 12.01 -2.25 -0.12
C TYR A 46 12.21 -3.62 0.54
N LEU A 47 11.56 -4.61 -0.05
CA LEU A 47 11.73 -6.01 0.30
C LEU A 47 12.80 -6.67 -0.56
N SER A 48 13.35 -7.77 -0.05
CA SER A 48 14.41 -8.56 -0.71
C SER A 48 13.94 -9.99 -1.01
N GLY A 49 14.80 -10.75 -1.70
CA GLY A 49 14.54 -12.15 -2.03
C GLY A 49 13.37 -12.33 -3.00
N ARG A 50 12.46 -13.26 -2.71
CA ARG A 50 11.30 -13.56 -3.58
C ARG A 50 10.32 -12.39 -3.73
N LEU A 51 10.42 -11.37 -2.87
CA LEU A 51 9.59 -10.18 -2.89
C LEU A 51 10.35 -8.93 -3.38
N TYR A 52 11.50 -9.14 -4.02
CA TYR A 52 12.30 -8.06 -4.60
C TYR A 52 11.47 -7.15 -5.51
N GLY A 53 11.66 -5.84 -5.37
CA GLY A 53 10.91 -4.81 -6.11
C GLY A 53 9.58 -4.39 -5.48
N LEU A 54 9.10 -5.09 -4.45
CA LEU A 54 7.97 -4.63 -3.64
C LEU A 54 8.45 -3.78 -2.46
N LYS A 55 7.62 -2.83 -2.05
CA LYS A 55 7.78 -2.07 -0.81
C LYS A 55 6.75 -2.51 0.22
N SER A 56 7.10 -2.36 1.50
CA SER A 56 6.22 -2.64 2.62
C SER A 56 6.19 -1.49 3.64
N THR A 57 5.00 -1.15 4.11
CA THR A 57 4.80 -0.27 5.27
C THR A 57 3.86 -0.92 6.27
N ARG A 58 4.08 -0.65 7.56
CA ARG A 58 3.14 -1.05 8.62
C ARG A 58 1.86 -0.20 8.54
N LEU A 59 0.73 -0.85 8.85
CA LEU A 59 -0.57 -0.23 9.11
C LEU A 59 -0.80 -0.26 10.62
N VAL A 60 -1.50 -1.29 11.13
CA VAL A 60 -1.78 -1.48 12.56
C VAL A 60 -1.38 -2.89 13.01
N GLY A 61 -0.71 -3.01 14.17
CA GLY A 61 -0.27 -4.29 14.71
C GLY A 61 0.53 -5.12 13.70
N LYS A 62 0.01 -6.31 13.35
CA LYS A 62 0.61 -7.21 12.36
C LYS A 62 0.27 -6.90 10.90
N PHE A 63 -0.66 -5.97 10.65
CA PHE A 63 -1.09 -5.63 9.30
C PHE A 63 -0.04 -4.76 8.60
N ARG A 64 0.36 -5.18 7.41
CA ARG A 64 1.29 -4.48 6.53
C ARG A 64 0.67 -4.30 5.15
N LEU A 65 0.91 -3.15 4.55
CA LEU A 65 0.61 -2.89 3.15
C LEU A 65 1.82 -3.30 2.32
N LEU A 66 1.59 -4.08 1.27
CA LEU A 66 2.56 -4.41 0.24
C LEU A 66 2.15 -3.70 -1.05
N PHE A 67 3.09 -3.06 -1.71
CA PHE A 67 2.83 -2.34 -2.95
C PHE A 67 4.07 -2.34 -3.85
N ARG A 68 3.87 -2.03 -5.13
CA ARG A 68 4.93 -1.75 -6.10
C ARG A 68 4.73 -0.35 -6.64
N ILE A 69 5.82 0.30 -7.01
CA ILE A 69 5.80 1.58 -7.72
C ILE A 69 6.01 1.25 -9.20
N ASP A 70 5.09 1.67 -10.06
CA ASP A 70 5.20 1.47 -11.50
C ASP A 70 5.53 2.81 -12.15
N ASN A 71 6.77 2.96 -12.59
CA ASN A 71 7.27 4.17 -13.24
C ASN A 71 6.89 4.23 -14.73
N ASN A 72 6.24 3.19 -15.25
CA ASN A 72 5.81 3.18 -16.64
C ASN A 72 4.62 4.13 -16.83
N LYS A 73 4.91 5.33 -17.35
CA LYS A 73 3.92 6.15 -18.06
C LYS A 73 3.62 5.47 -19.40
N LYS A 74 2.74 4.47 -19.41
CA LYS A 74 2.12 4.00 -20.65
C LYS A 74 0.72 4.59 -20.76
#